data_AF-A0A0B7HSH0-F1
#
_entry.id   AF-A0A0B7HSH0-F1
#
_cell.length_a   1.000
_cell.length_b   1.000
_cell.length_c   1.000
_cell.angle_alpha   90.00
_cell.angle_beta   90.00
_cell.angle_gamma   90.00
#
_symmetry.space_group_name_H-M   'P 1'
#
loop_
_entity.id
_entity.type
_entity.pdbx_description
1 polymer ?
#
loop_
_entity_poly.entity_id
_entity_poly.type
_entity_poly.pdbx_seq_one_letter_code
_entity_poly.pdbx_strand_id
1 'polypeptide(L)' 'MSMAEIADACGFENANYFTRLFKKEFGMTPSQFQKMI' A
#
# COMPACT_ATOMS: atom_id res chain seq x y z
N MET A 1 -7.11 6.99 -6.48
CA MET A 1 -6.82 5.58 -6.20
C MET A 1 -6.81 5.39 -4.69
N SER A 2 -7.72 4.57 -4.18
CA SER A 2 -7.79 4.18 -2.78
C SER A 2 -6.75 3.10 -2.47
N MET A 3 -6.43 2.91 -1.19
CA MET A 3 -5.51 1.84 -0.77
C MET A 3 -6.04 0.45 -1.10
N ALA A 4 -7.37 0.27 -1.17
CA ALA A 4 -7.99 -0.98 -1.56
C ALA A 4 -7.77 -1.30 -3.05
N GLU A 5 -7.93 -0.30 -3.93
CA GLU A 5 -7.67 -0.46 -5.36
C GLU A 5 -6.19 -0.75 -5.65
N ILE A 6 -5.27 -0.08 -4.93
CA ILE A 6 -3.82 -0.34 -5.07
C ILE A 6 -3.48 -1.75 -4.57
N ALA A 7 -4.03 -2.15 -3.41
CA ALA A 7 -3.83 -3.48 -2.88
C ALA A 7 -4.33 -4.55 -3.87
N ASP A 8 -5.54 -4.37 -4.41
CA ASP A 8 -6.14 -5.28 -5.39
C ASP A 8 -5.30 -5.37 -6.69
N ALA A 9 -4.87 -4.23 -7.23
CA ALA A 9 -4.00 -4.17 -8.40
C ALA A 9 -2.62 -4.83 -8.16
N CYS A 10 -2.15 -4.86 -6.91
CA CYS A 10 -0.93 -5.55 -6.51
C CYS A 10 -1.18 -7.04 -6.14
N GLY A 11 -2.41 -7.55 -6.25
CA GLY A 11 -2.75 -8.94 -5.95
C GLY A 11 -3.00 -9.22 -4.46
N PHE A 12 -3.28 -8.19 -3.66
CA PHE A 12 -3.61 -8.33 -2.25
C PHE A 12 -5.12 -8.17 -2.00
N GLU A 13 -5.75 -9.23 -1.50
CA GLU A 13 -7.17 -9.20 -1.08
C GLU A 13 -7.41 -8.30 0.13
N ASN A 14 -6.37 -7.99 0.91
CA ASN A 14 -6.48 -7.22 2.15
C ASN A 14 -5.56 -5.98 2.14
N ALA A 15 -6.19 -4.80 2.04
CA ALA A 15 -5.52 -3.50 2.03
C ALA A 15 -4.72 -3.20 3.31
N ASN A 16 -5.16 -3.70 4.47
CA ASN A 16 -4.43 -3.53 5.73
C ASN A 16 -3.17 -4.41 5.77
N TYR A 17 -3.26 -5.61 5.22
CA TYR A 17 -2.10 -6.50 5.07
C TYR A 17 -1.08 -5.89 4.10
N PHE A 18 -1.53 -5.43 2.94
CA PHE A 18 -0.72 -4.68 1.98
C PHE A 18 -0.02 -3.49 2.63
N THR A 19 -0.73 -2.65 3.37
CA THR A 19 -0.16 -1.47 4.04
C THR A 19 0.92 -1.85 5.05
N ARG A 20 0.71 -2.92 5.83
CA ARG A 20 1.71 -3.42 6.80
C ARG A 20 2.95 -3.95 6.10
N LEU A 21 2.77 -4.76 5.05
CA LEU A 21 3.86 -5.33 4.28
C LEU A 21 4.66 -4.22 3.56
N PHE A 22 3.97 -3.32 2.86
CA PHE A 22 4.58 -2.20 2.18
C PHE A 22 5.40 -1.33 3.13
N LYS A 23 4.86 -1.02 4.33
CA LYS A 23 5.62 -0.28 5.35
C LYS A 23 6.85 -1.06 5.85
N LYS A 24 6.76 -2.38 5.95
CA LYS A 24 7.90 -3.22 6.36
C LYS A 24 9.01 -3.23 5.29
N GLU A 25 8.64 -3.34 4.02
CA GLU A 25 9.60 -3.42 2.90
C GLU A 25 10.18 -2.05 2.49
N PHE A 26 9.36 -1.01 2.47
CA PHE A 26 9.74 0.33 1.99
C PHE A 26 9.98 1.36 3.10
N GLY A 27 9.73 1.01 4.37
CA GLY A 27 9.93 1.89 5.53
C GLY A 27 8.90 3.02 5.68
N MET A 28 7.94 3.14 4.76
CA MET A 28 6.90 4.18 4.74
C MET A 28 5.56 3.59 4.29
N THR A 29 4.44 4.25 4.60
CA THR A 29 3.12 3.76 4.17
C THR A 29 2.89 4.03 2.67
N PRO A 30 2.04 3.25 1.98
CA PRO A 30 1.72 3.51 0.58
C PRO A 30 1.11 4.91 0.36
N SER A 31 0.33 5.41 1.33
CA SER A 31 -0.22 6.77 1.28
C SER A 31 0.86 7.86 1.42
N GLN A 32 1.93 7.62 2.20
CA GLN A 32 3.08 8.52 2.25
C GLN A 32 3.84 8.52 0.92
N PHE A 33 4.07 7.33 0.36
CA PHE A 33 4.71 7.17 -0.95
C PHE A 33 3.93 7.91 -2.04
N GLN A 34 2.60 7.76 -2.08
CA GLN A 34 1.73 8.44 -3.04
C GLN A 34 1.82 9.98 -3.00
N LYS A 35 2.21 10.57 -1.86
CA LYS A 35 2.39 12.03 -1.73
C LYS A 35 3.76 12.50 -2.22
N MET A 36 4.71 11.60 -2.43
CA MET A 36 6.07 11.92 -2.90
C MET A 36 6.19 11.90 -4.43
N ILE A 37 5.14 11.44 -5.12
CA ILE A 37 5.02 11.38 -6.57
C ILE A 37 4.04 12.46 -7.02
#